data_AF-V3ZXC4-F1
#
_entry.id   AF-V3ZXC4-F1
#
_cell.length_a   1.000
_cell.length_b   1.000
_cell.length_c   1.000
_cell.angle_alpha   90.00
_cell.angle_beta   90.00
_cell.angle_gamma   90.00
#
_symmetry.space_group_name_H-M   'P 1'
#
loop_
_entity.id
_entity.type
_entity.pdbx_description
1 polymer ?
#
loop_
_entity_poly.entity_id
_entity_poly.type
_entity_poly.pdbx_seq_one_letter_code
_entity_poly.pdbx_strand_id
1 'polypeptide(L)'
;MEKSFQQVDVKSTSGDIIPETFDGSAGNLKFSSPSLPDDDDSIMLPKSVRCDGCLSLAYQIIEAFDKSHSKKKSVKILPETDVLDILDTLCSSKFDAMGLRNVDGVTKLSGPGLDITNQPGMIMSGGRWHQRMRYLCGNIVGEVGEEEIYDNYLFNRNHMGDVLCRGTGVTNSCIDAKNNRKNEKLKRKDEF
;
A
#
# COMPACT_ATOMS: atom_id res chain seq x y z
N MET A 1 39.98 44.67 32.86
CA MET A 1 39.84 45.39 31.57
C MET A 1 38.91 44.55 30.71
N GLU A 2 37.61 44.76 30.91
CA GLU A 2 36.52 44.27 30.05
C GLU A 2 36.52 45.04 28.73
N LYS A 3 36.20 44.37 27.61
CA LYS A 3 35.45 44.86 26.43
C LYS A 3 34.98 43.59 25.69
N SER A 4 33.75 43.13 25.95
CA SER A 4 32.49 43.51 25.27
C SER A 4 32.47 43.05 23.80
N PHE A 5 31.77 41.93 23.60
CA PHE A 5 31.45 41.31 22.32
C PHE A 5 30.14 41.93 21.83
N GLN A 6 30.19 42.64 20.69
CA GLN A 6 29.07 43.41 20.18
C GLN A 6 28.28 42.59 19.14
N GLN A 7 26.98 42.59 19.35
CA GLN A 7 25.92 41.93 18.59
C GLN A 7 25.78 42.57 17.20
N VAL A 8 25.66 41.77 16.14
CA VAL A 8 25.35 42.23 14.78
C VAL A 8 23.97 41.73 14.37
N ASP A 9 23.08 42.69 14.11
CA ASP A 9 21.70 42.52 13.68
C ASP A 9 21.60 41.94 12.27
N VAL A 10 20.89 40.82 12.12
CA VAL A 10 20.53 40.24 10.82
C VAL A 10 19.18 40.82 10.38
N LYS A 11 19.21 41.70 9.38
CA LYS A 11 18.00 42.24 8.74
C LYS A 11 17.33 41.16 7.89
N SER A 12 16.10 40.82 8.27
CA SER A 12 15.14 40.06 7.46
C SER A 12 14.74 40.87 6.22
N THR A 13 14.99 40.33 5.03
CA THR A 13 14.40 40.82 3.78
C THR A 13 13.75 39.65 3.06
N SER A 14 12.42 39.68 3.05
CA SER A 14 11.57 38.86 2.19
C SER A 14 11.89 39.15 0.73
N GLY A 15 12.14 38.09 -0.04
CA GLY A 15 12.30 38.15 -1.49
C GLY A 15 11.80 36.85 -2.09
N ASP A 16 10.57 36.88 -2.57
CA ASP A 16 9.90 35.78 -3.26
C ASP A 16 10.68 35.42 -4.55
N ILE A 17 11.13 34.16 -4.65
CA ILE A 17 11.67 33.59 -5.88
C ILE A 17 10.59 32.67 -6.45
N ILE A 18 9.89 33.13 -7.48
CA ILE A 18 9.02 32.32 -8.34
C ILE A 18 9.93 31.67 -9.40
N PRO A 19 10.01 30.33 -9.50
CA PRO A 19 10.69 29.70 -10.62
C PRO A 19 9.82 29.73 -11.88
N GLU A 20 10.50 29.97 -12.98
CA GLU A 20 9.99 30.28 -14.31
C GLU A 20 9.04 29.21 -14.87
N THR A 21 8.02 29.70 -15.58
CA THR A 21 7.05 28.93 -16.35
C THR A 21 7.72 28.11 -17.45
N PHE A 22 7.57 26.79 -17.39
CA PHE A 22 7.91 25.88 -18.49
C PHE A 22 6.74 25.85 -19.49
N ASP A 23 6.96 26.38 -20.69
CA ASP A 23 6.01 26.33 -21.81
C ASP A 23 6.11 24.97 -22.52
N GLY A 24 5.01 24.23 -22.54
CA GLY A 24 4.95 22.87 -23.05
C GLY A 24 3.50 22.38 -23.20
N SER A 25 2.90 22.71 -24.35
CA SER A 25 1.74 22.05 -24.98
C SER A 25 0.79 21.29 -24.03
N ALA A 26 -0.14 22.03 -23.42
CA ALA A 26 -1.15 21.48 -22.53
C ALA A 26 -2.17 20.60 -23.26
N GLY A 27 -1.91 19.29 -23.31
CA GLY A 27 -3.00 18.34 -23.16
C GLY A 27 -3.67 18.63 -21.81
N ASN A 28 -4.99 18.78 -21.79
CA ASN A 28 -5.74 19.16 -20.60
C ASN A 28 -5.71 18.03 -19.54
N LEU A 29 -4.62 17.94 -18.78
CA LEU A 29 -4.47 17.02 -17.66
C LEU A 29 -5.29 17.57 -16.49
N LYS A 30 -6.55 17.14 -16.41
CA LYS A 30 -7.45 17.48 -15.31
C LYS A 30 -7.05 16.66 -14.07
N PHE A 31 -6.27 17.25 -13.17
CA PHE A 31 -5.95 16.66 -11.88
C PHE A 31 -7.08 16.95 -10.87
N SER A 32 -7.71 15.90 -10.34
CA SER A 32 -8.73 16.01 -9.30
C SER A 32 -8.21 15.44 -7.98
N SER A 33 -8.26 16.23 -6.90
CA SER A 33 -7.87 15.77 -5.55
C SER A 33 -8.74 14.60 -5.08
N PRO A 34 -8.14 13.49 -4.59
CA PRO A 34 -8.86 12.36 -4.02
C PRO A 34 -9.89 12.79 -2.98
N SER A 35 -11.12 12.28 -3.09
CA SER A 35 -12.06 12.38 -1.97
C SER A 35 -11.65 11.36 -0.92
N LEU A 36 -11.54 11.80 0.34
CA LEU A 36 -11.31 10.87 1.44
C LEU A 36 -12.52 9.94 1.53
N PRO A 37 -12.34 8.61 1.44
CA PRO A 37 -13.42 7.65 1.62
C PRO A 37 -13.81 7.72 3.10
N ASP A 38 -14.96 8.37 3.35
CA ASP A 38 -15.63 8.68 4.60
C ASP A 38 -14.70 8.91 5.81
N ASP A 39 -14.75 10.12 6.37
CA ASP A 39 -14.09 10.53 7.62
C ASP A 39 -14.66 9.77 8.83
N ASP A 40 -14.46 8.45 8.84
CA ASP A 40 -14.65 7.61 9.99
C ASP A 40 -13.32 7.54 10.74
N ASP A 41 -13.36 7.87 12.04
CA ASP A 41 -12.25 7.72 12.98
C ASP A 41 -11.77 6.27 13.14
N SER A 42 -12.41 5.35 12.42
CA SER A 42 -12.03 3.95 12.29
C SER A 42 -10.59 3.74 11.80
N ILE A 43 -9.96 2.80 12.50
CA ILE A 43 -8.65 2.22 12.18
C ILE A 43 -8.71 1.23 11.02
N MET A 44 -9.91 0.86 10.57
CA MET A 44 -10.08 -0.07 9.46
C MET A 44 -9.92 0.64 8.11
N LEU A 45 -9.49 -0.11 7.10
CA LEU A 45 -9.58 0.37 5.72
C LEU A 45 -11.07 0.52 5.32
N PRO A 46 -11.43 1.66 4.71
CA PRO A 46 -12.74 1.84 4.10
C PRO A 46 -13.04 0.76 3.07
N LYS A 47 -14.33 0.40 2.96
CA LYS A 47 -14.75 -0.74 2.12
C LYS A 47 -14.30 -0.60 0.65
N SER A 48 -14.33 0.63 0.12
CA SER A 48 -13.97 0.93 -1.28
C SER A 48 -12.51 0.60 -1.63
N VAL A 49 -11.60 0.62 -0.66
CA VAL A 49 -10.15 0.44 -0.88
C VAL A 49 -9.58 -0.76 -0.13
N ARG A 50 -10.43 -1.56 0.52
CA ARG A 50 -9.99 -2.69 1.35
C ARG A 50 -9.34 -3.80 0.52
N CYS A 51 -9.92 -4.11 -0.65
CA CYS A 51 -9.34 -5.11 -1.56
C CYS A 51 -7.95 -4.68 -2.02
N ASP A 52 -7.80 -3.43 -2.47
CA ASP A 52 -6.50 -2.89 -2.91
C ASP A 52 -5.47 -2.92 -1.78
N GLY A 53 -5.87 -2.57 -0.56
CA GLY A 53 -5.00 -2.62 0.62
C GLY A 53 -4.51 -4.04 0.91
N CYS A 54 -5.39 -5.02 0.86
CA CYS A 54 -5.00 -6.41 1.05
C CYS A 54 -4.06 -6.91 -0.06
N LEU A 55 -4.37 -6.62 -1.33
CA LEU A 55 -3.53 -7.06 -2.46
C LEU A 55 -2.13 -6.44 -2.39
N SER A 56 -2.04 -5.15 -2.06
CA SER A 56 -0.76 -4.48 -1.84
C SER A 56 0.03 -5.10 -0.69
N LEU A 57 -0.65 -5.43 0.41
CA LEU A 57 0.00 -6.09 1.55
C LEU A 57 0.50 -7.49 1.18
N ALA A 58 -0.31 -8.29 0.48
CA ALA A 58 0.10 -9.61 0.00
C ALA A 58 1.35 -9.53 -0.89
N TYR A 59 1.41 -8.53 -1.77
CA TYR A 59 2.61 -8.25 -2.58
C TYR A 59 3.82 -7.92 -1.70
N GLN A 60 3.65 -7.05 -0.71
CA GLN A 60 4.75 -6.67 0.18
C GLN A 60 5.25 -7.84 1.05
N ILE A 61 4.39 -8.77 1.45
CA ILE A 61 4.79 -10.02 2.12
C ILE A 61 5.69 -10.85 1.20
N ILE A 62 5.30 -11.04 -0.07
CA ILE A 62 6.13 -11.75 -1.06
C ILE A 62 7.50 -11.08 -1.19
N GLU A 63 7.53 -9.76 -1.38
CA GLU A 63 8.78 -9.00 -1.52
C GLU A 63 9.68 -9.12 -0.28
N ALA A 64 9.09 -9.15 0.91
CA ALA A 64 9.83 -9.30 2.16
C ALA A 64 10.51 -10.69 2.24
N PHE A 65 9.79 -11.75 1.88
CA PHE A 65 10.36 -13.10 1.80
C PHE A 65 11.38 -13.25 0.67
N ASP A 66 11.09 -12.75 -0.54
CA ASP A 66 12.00 -12.75 -1.69
C ASP A 66 13.31 -12.05 -1.32
N LYS A 67 13.24 -10.90 -0.62
CA LYS A 67 14.40 -10.17 -0.12
C LYS A 67 15.20 -10.96 0.90
N SER A 68 14.55 -11.71 1.79
CA SER A 68 15.23 -12.56 2.77
C SER A 68 15.94 -13.75 2.11
N HIS A 69 15.25 -14.47 1.23
CA HIS A 69 15.84 -15.57 0.45
C HIS A 69 16.99 -15.09 -0.45
N SER A 70 16.89 -13.89 -1.01
CA SER A 70 17.96 -13.29 -1.83
C SER A 70 19.23 -13.01 -1.02
N LYS A 71 19.10 -12.67 0.27
CA LYS A 71 20.23 -12.49 1.20
C LYS A 71 20.79 -13.82 1.69
N LYS A 72 19.94 -14.83 1.88
CA LYS A 72 20.28 -16.15 2.40
C LYS A 72 20.22 -17.21 1.29
N LYS A 73 20.99 -17.03 0.20
CA LYS A 73 20.91 -17.87 -1.01
C LYS A 73 21.09 -19.38 -0.80
N SER A 74 21.79 -19.78 0.26
CA SER A 74 21.99 -21.19 0.64
C SER A 74 20.79 -21.79 1.39
N VAL A 75 19.88 -20.96 1.91
CA VAL A 75 18.72 -21.34 2.71
C VAL A 75 17.50 -21.44 1.80
N LYS A 76 17.05 -22.68 1.56
CA LYS A 76 15.85 -22.95 0.76
C LYS A 76 14.56 -22.66 1.51
N ILE A 77 14.54 -22.90 2.83
CA ILE A 77 13.40 -22.73 3.73
C ILE A 77 13.92 -21.93 4.92
N LEU A 78 13.29 -20.80 5.21
CA LEU A 78 13.63 -19.96 6.34
C LEU A 78 13.21 -20.64 7.65
N PRO A 79 14.01 -20.54 8.73
CA PRO A 79 13.57 -20.94 10.05
C PRO A 79 12.38 -20.09 10.49
N GLU A 80 11.50 -20.67 11.32
CA GLU A 80 10.30 -20.02 11.86
C GLU A 80 10.60 -18.65 12.49
N THR A 81 11.70 -18.54 13.24
CA THR A 81 12.13 -17.28 13.86
C THR A 81 12.36 -16.18 12.83
N ASP A 82 12.93 -16.50 11.67
CA ASP A 82 13.10 -15.51 10.60
C ASP A 82 11.75 -15.12 9.99
N VAL A 83 10.82 -16.07 9.84
CA VAL A 83 9.48 -15.81 9.29
C VAL A 83 8.73 -14.83 10.19
N LEU A 84 8.74 -15.09 11.51
CA LEU A 84 8.16 -14.20 12.54
C LEU A 84 8.78 -12.80 12.45
N ASP A 85 10.11 -12.71 12.51
CA ASP A 85 10.82 -11.42 12.47
C ASP A 85 10.51 -10.62 11.19
N ILE A 86 10.40 -11.30 10.04
CA ILE A 86 10.07 -10.65 8.76
C ILE A 86 8.67 -10.06 8.79
N LEU A 87 7.67 -10.84 9.23
CA LEU A 87 6.28 -10.40 9.25
C LEU A 87 6.06 -9.31 10.30
N ASP A 88 6.64 -9.43 11.50
CA ASP A 88 6.59 -8.40 12.54
C ASP A 88 7.22 -7.08 12.07
N THR A 89 8.38 -7.16 11.42
CA THR A 89 9.06 -5.99 10.86
C THR A 89 8.21 -5.33 9.77
N LEU A 90 7.60 -6.12 8.89
CA LEU A 90 6.72 -5.62 7.83
C LEU A 90 5.47 -4.96 8.42
N CYS A 91 4.80 -5.60 9.36
CA CYS A 91 3.59 -5.06 10.00
C CYS A 91 3.86 -3.84 10.88
N SER A 92 5.10 -3.66 11.34
CA SER A 92 5.54 -2.44 12.05
C SER A 92 6.03 -1.33 11.11
N SER A 93 6.16 -1.61 9.81
CA SER A 93 6.65 -0.65 8.81
C SER A 93 5.70 0.54 8.65
N LYS A 94 6.18 1.63 8.07
CA LYS A 94 5.40 2.86 7.92
C LYS A 94 4.41 2.83 6.76
N PHE A 95 4.60 1.92 5.79
CA PHE A 95 3.79 1.88 4.57
C PHE A 95 3.73 3.22 3.82
N ASP A 96 4.83 4.00 3.81
CA ASP A 96 4.87 5.38 3.27
C ASP A 96 4.51 5.48 1.77
N ALA A 97 4.74 4.40 1.02
CA ALA A 97 4.40 4.28 -0.40
C ALA A 97 2.89 4.07 -0.65
N MET A 98 2.09 3.94 0.40
CA MET A 98 0.64 3.80 0.31
C MET A 98 -0.03 5.17 0.31
N GLY A 99 -1.04 5.35 -0.53
CA GLY A 99 -1.83 6.58 -0.55
C GLY A 99 -3.04 6.47 -1.45
N LEU A 100 -3.90 7.47 -1.40
CA LEU A 100 -5.08 7.53 -2.26
C LEU A 100 -4.79 8.28 -3.55
N ARG A 101 -5.48 7.86 -4.62
CA ARG A 101 -5.43 8.51 -5.92
C ARG A 101 -6.83 8.49 -6.52
N ASN A 102 -7.19 9.55 -7.25
CA ASN A 102 -8.36 9.54 -8.12
C ASN A 102 -7.99 8.98 -9.50
N VAL A 103 -8.76 8.01 -9.96
CA VAL A 103 -8.73 7.51 -11.33
C VAL A 103 -10.15 7.57 -11.87
N ASP A 104 -10.37 8.36 -12.92
CA ASP A 104 -11.69 8.56 -13.55
C ASP A 104 -12.81 8.97 -12.58
N GLY A 105 -12.47 9.82 -11.60
CA GLY A 105 -13.41 10.28 -10.57
C GLY A 105 -13.68 9.27 -9.44
N VAL A 106 -12.96 8.15 -9.41
CA VAL A 106 -13.05 7.14 -8.34
C VAL A 106 -11.77 7.15 -7.52
N THR A 107 -11.91 7.31 -6.21
CA THR A 107 -10.79 7.15 -5.26
C THR A 107 -10.39 5.68 -5.17
N LYS A 108 -9.13 5.40 -5.50
CA LYS A 108 -8.49 4.08 -5.38
C LYS A 108 -7.24 4.15 -4.52
N LEU A 109 -6.83 3.01 -3.97
CA LEU A 109 -5.56 2.93 -3.27
C LEU A 109 -4.42 2.76 -4.28
N SER A 110 -3.32 3.45 -4.03
CA SER A 110 -2.07 3.37 -4.76
C SER A 110 -1.00 2.84 -3.82
N GLY A 111 -0.14 1.94 -4.32
CA GLY A 111 0.91 1.32 -3.52
C GLY A 111 1.59 0.13 -4.21
N PRO A 112 2.67 -0.42 -3.60
CA PRO A 112 3.40 -1.55 -4.16
C PRO A 112 2.47 -2.71 -4.56
N GLY A 113 2.69 -3.30 -5.74
CA GLY A 113 1.89 -4.43 -6.21
C GLY A 113 0.51 -4.08 -6.81
N LEU A 114 0.15 -2.80 -6.90
CA LEU A 114 -1.08 -2.34 -7.55
C LEU A 114 -0.80 -1.70 -8.91
N ASP A 115 -1.60 -2.04 -9.93
CA ASP A 115 -1.45 -1.55 -11.31
C ASP A 115 -1.54 -0.02 -11.43
N ILE A 116 -2.29 0.61 -10.52
CA ILE A 116 -2.60 2.04 -10.53
C ILE A 116 -1.40 2.90 -10.08
N THR A 117 -0.38 2.28 -9.47
CA THR A 117 0.76 3.00 -8.88
C THR A 117 1.56 3.81 -9.90
N ASN A 118 1.69 3.30 -11.13
CA ASN A 118 2.46 3.95 -12.20
C ASN A 118 1.65 4.97 -13.01
N GLN A 119 0.37 5.19 -12.69
CA GLN A 119 -0.44 6.15 -13.43
C GLN A 119 -0.06 7.60 -13.07
N PRO A 120 -0.19 8.57 -13.99
CA PRO A 120 -0.02 9.99 -13.67
C PRO A 120 -1.15 10.49 -12.76
N GLY A 121 -0.85 11.42 -11.85
CA GLY A 121 -1.83 11.95 -10.89
C GLY A 121 -1.25 12.24 -9.51
N MET A 122 -2.02 12.97 -8.69
CA MET A 122 -1.65 13.30 -7.32
C MET A 122 -1.98 12.12 -6.39
N ILE A 123 -1.01 11.70 -5.58
CA ILE A 123 -1.20 10.72 -4.52
C ILE A 123 -1.33 11.48 -3.19
N MET A 124 -2.42 11.25 -2.48
CA MET A 124 -2.58 11.66 -1.09
C MET A 124 -2.05 10.55 -0.18
N SER A 125 -0.75 10.59 0.10
CA SER A 125 -0.11 9.77 1.14
C SER A 125 -0.25 10.45 2.51
N GLY A 126 0.05 9.71 3.58
CA GLY A 126 -0.03 10.19 4.96
C GLY A 126 -1.41 10.00 5.60
N GLY A 127 -1.74 10.84 6.59
CA GLY A 127 -2.97 10.67 7.39
C GLY A 127 -2.99 9.33 8.12
N ARG A 128 -4.17 8.69 8.23
CA ARG A 128 -4.32 7.41 8.95
C ARG A 128 -3.97 6.17 8.12
N TRP A 129 -3.55 6.32 6.86
CA TRP A 129 -3.32 5.18 5.96
C TRP A 129 -2.24 4.21 6.47
N HIS A 130 -1.13 4.74 6.96
CA HIS A 130 -0.09 3.96 7.62
C HIS A 130 -0.67 3.08 8.76
N GLN A 131 -1.45 3.68 9.65
CA GLN A 131 -2.05 3.00 10.79
C GLN A 131 -3.08 1.95 10.35
N ARG A 132 -3.90 2.26 9.34
CA ARG A 132 -4.86 1.33 8.73
C ARG A 132 -4.18 0.11 8.10
N MET A 133 -3.05 0.32 7.43
CA MET A 133 -2.26 -0.76 6.82
C MET A 133 -1.57 -1.66 7.87
N ARG A 134 -1.01 -1.06 8.94
CA ARG A 134 -0.46 -1.83 10.07
C ARG A 134 -1.54 -2.69 10.73
N TYR A 135 -2.71 -2.10 10.96
CA TYR A 135 -3.85 -2.82 11.54
C TYR A 135 -4.31 -3.97 10.64
N LEU A 136 -4.40 -3.76 9.32
CA LEU A 136 -4.67 -4.83 8.36
C LEU A 136 -3.63 -5.94 8.44
N CYS A 137 -2.35 -5.58 8.48
CA CYS A 137 -1.24 -6.54 8.53
C CYS A 137 -1.32 -7.42 9.77
N GLY A 138 -1.47 -6.81 10.95
CA GLY A 138 -1.62 -7.56 12.21
C GLY A 138 -2.84 -8.48 12.21
N ASN A 139 -3.97 -8.05 11.63
CA ASN A 139 -5.15 -8.89 11.54
C ASN A 139 -4.95 -10.08 10.58
N ILE A 140 -4.35 -9.87 9.40
CA ILE A 140 -4.10 -10.97 8.46
C ILE A 140 -3.11 -11.97 9.06
N VAL A 141 -2.01 -11.47 9.63
CA VAL A 141 -1.02 -12.34 10.28
C VAL A 141 -1.64 -13.09 11.46
N GLY A 142 -2.40 -12.42 12.31
CA GLY A 142 -3.03 -13.06 13.47
C GLY A 142 -4.17 -14.04 13.12
N GLU A 143 -4.86 -13.87 11.98
CA GLU A 143 -5.94 -14.78 11.58
C GLU A 143 -5.45 -15.96 10.73
N VAL A 144 -4.49 -15.74 9.84
CA VAL A 144 -3.93 -16.79 8.96
C VAL A 144 -2.79 -17.55 9.66
N GLY A 145 -1.96 -16.85 10.44
CA GLY A 145 -0.76 -17.40 11.05
C GLY A 145 0.46 -17.29 10.14
N GLU A 146 1.62 -17.08 10.76
CA GLU A 146 2.90 -16.83 10.10
C GLU A 146 3.39 -18.04 9.31
N GLU A 147 3.24 -19.24 9.88
CA GLU A 147 3.60 -20.50 9.24
C GLU A 147 2.77 -20.73 7.98
N GLU A 148 1.44 -20.59 8.06
CA GLU A 148 0.54 -20.77 6.91
C GLU A 148 0.81 -19.73 5.82
N ILE A 149 1.08 -18.47 6.20
CA ILE A 149 1.47 -17.42 5.26
C ILE A 149 2.76 -17.82 4.50
N TYR A 150 3.75 -18.37 5.21
CA TYR A 150 5.01 -18.77 4.60
C TYR A 150 4.88 -20.03 3.73
N ASP A 151 4.10 -21.02 4.16
CA ASP A 151 3.80 -22.21 3.37
C ASP A 151 3.11 -21.86 2.05
N ASN A 152 2.14 -20.93 2.08
CA ASN A 152 1.49 -20.45 0.87
C ASN A 152 2.47 -19.72 -0.06
N TYR A 153 3.42 -18.97 0.49
CA TYR A 153 4.50 -18.36 -0.30
C TYR A 153 5.38 -19.43 -0.96
N LEU A 154 5.79 -20.46 -0.23
CA LEU A 154 6.63 -21.56 -0.76
C LEU A 154 5.90 -22.39 -1.82
N PHE A 155 4.61 -22.67 -1.60
CA PHE A 155 3.80 -23.47 -2.50
C PHE A 155 3.47 -22.71 -3.78
N ASN A 156 2.93 -21.49 -3.65
CA ASN A 156 2.51 -20.70 -4.81
C ASN A 156 2.40 -19.20 -4.51
N ARG A 157 3.56 -18.51 -4.47
CA ARG A 157 3.63 -17.06 -4.26
C ARG A 157 2.71 -16.23 -5.16
N ASN A 158 2.44 -16.66 -6.40
CA ASN A 158 1.60 -15.90 -7.33
C ASN A 158 0.11 -15.88 -6.93
N HIS A 159 -0.31 -16.78 -6.04
CA HIS A 159 -1.68 -16.86 -5.54
C HIS A 159 -1.86 -16.32 -4.11
N MET A 160 -0.83 -15.72 -3.52
CA MET A 160 -0.91 -15.11 -2.19
C MET A 160 -2.07 -14.11 -2.06
N GLY A 161 -2.32 -13.28 -3.07
CA GLY A 161 -3.46 -12.36 -3.07
C GLY A 161 -4.83 -13.08 -3.14
N ASP A 162 -4.91 -14.29 -3.68
CA ASP A 162 -6.13 -15.11 -3.65
C ASP A 162 -6.32 -15.79 -2.29
N VAL A 163 -5.25 -16.18 -1.62
CA VAL A 163 -5.32 -16.80 -0.30
C VAL A 163 -5.64 -15.75 0.77
N LEU A 164 -4.88 -14.67 0.82
CA LEU A 164 -4.96 -13.67 1.88
C LEU A 164 -6.12 -12.68 1.74
N CYS A 165 -6.63 -12.44 0.52
CA CYS A 165 -7.60 -11.36 0.28
C CYS A 165 -8.96 -11.84 -0.19
N ARG A 166 -9.12 -13.15 -0.34
CA ARG A 166 -10.30 -13.75 -0.94
C ARG A 166 -10.91 -14.87 -0.08
N GLY A 167 -10.42 -15.14 1.13
CA GLY A 167 -10.99 -16.13 2.04
C GLY A 167 -12.24 -15.66 2.79
N THR A 168 -12.36 -16.06 4.06
CA THR A 168 -13.42 -15.66 5.00
C THR A 168 -12.86 -14.77 6.10
N GLY A 169 -13.71 -14.15 6.93
CA GLY A 169 -13.22 -13.30 8.03
C GLY A 169 -12.42 -12.09 7.54
N VAL A 170 -11.25 -11.80 8.13
CA VAL A 170 -10.42 -10.64 7.72
C VAL A 170 -9.82 -10.81 6.31
N THR A 171 -9.72 -12.05 5.84
CA THR A 171 -9.22 -12.37 4.49
C THR A 171 -10.28 -12.19 3.40
N ASN A 172 -11.47 -11.66 3.69
CA ASN A 172 -12.56 -11.52 2.72
C ASN A 172 -12.57 -10.18 1.95
N SER A 173 -11.42 -9.51 1.88
CA SER A 173 -11.32 -8.12 1.41
C SER A 173 -11.72 -7.89 -0.06
N CYS A 174 -11.78 -8.94 -0.89
CA CYS A 174 -12.07 -8.87 -2.33
C CYS A 174 -13.31 -9.68 -2.78
N ILE A 175 -14.37 -9.76 -1.96
CA ILE A 175 -15.60 -10.54 -2.27
C ILE A 175 -16.23 -10.14 -3.63
N ASP A 176 -16.27 -8.84 -3.97
CA ASP A 176 -16.94 -8.37 -5.19
C ASP A 176 -16.24 -8.86 -6.47
N ALA A 177 -14.91 -9.00 -6.43
CA ALA A 177 -14.13 -9.56 -7.54
C ALA A 177 -14.39 -11.06 -7.75
N LYS A 178 -14.68 -11.83 -6.67
CA LYS A 178 -15.04 -13.25 -6.78
C LYS A 178 -16.39 -13.44 -7.48
N ASN A 179 -17.37 -12.63 -7.12
CA ASN A 179 -18.71 -12.71 -7.70
C ASN A 179 -18.70 -12.33 -9.18
N ASN A 180 -17.92 -11.31 -9.57
CA ASN A 180 -17.76 -10.95 -10.98
C ASN A 180 -17.09 -12.05 -11.82
N ARG A 181 -15.99 -12.67 -11.34
CA ARG A 181 -15.36 -13.82 -12.03
C ARG A 181 -16.29 -15.03 -12.13
N LYS A 182 -17.11 -15.29 -11.10
CA LYS A 182 -18.08 -16.39 -11.09
C LYS A 182 -19.21 -16.13 -12.10
N ASN A 183 -19.71 -14.90 -12.16
CA ASN A 183 -20.73 -14.49 -13.11
C ASN A 183 -20.24 -14.50 -14.57
N GLU A 184 -18.99 -14.12 -14.84
CA GLU A 184 -18.38 -14.25 -16.17
C GLU A 184 -18.20 -15.71 -16.60
N LYS A 185 -17.82 -16.60 -15.68
CA LYS A 185 -17.71 -18.04 -15.95
C LYS A 185 -19.07 -18.72 -16.16
N LEU A 186 -20.13 -18.23 -15.52
CA LEU A 186 -21.50 -18.69 -15.78
C LEU A 186 -21.95 -18.22 -17.17
N LYS A 187 -21.76 -16.93 -17.50
CA LYS A 187 -22.13 -16.36 -18.80
C LYS A 187 -21.48 -17.10 -19.99
N ARG A 188 -20.22 -17.51 -19.88
CA ARG A 188 -19.53 -18.29 -20.94
C ARG A 188 -20.01 -19.74 -21.08
N LYS A 189 -20.68 -20.29 -20.07
CA LYS A 189 -21.24 -21.65 -20.11
C LYS A 189 -22.63 -21.69 -20.73
N ASP A 190 -23.33 -20.57 -20.78
CA ASP A 190 -24.67 -20.44 -21.37
C ASP A 190 -24.62 -20.07 -22.88
N GLU A 191 -23.42 -19.91 -23.46
CA GLU A 191 -23.18 -19.57 -24.87
C GLU A 191 -22.71 -20.76 -25.74
N PHE A 192 -22.73 -21.99 -25.21
CA PHE A 192 -22.41 -23.23 -25.93
C PHE A 192 -23.48 -24.31 -25.77
#